data_AF-A0AAN1D5Y0-F1
#
_entry.id   AF-A0AAN1D5Y0-F1
#
_cell.length_a   1.000
_cell.length_b   1.000
_cell.length_c   1.000
_cell.angle_alpha   90.00
_cell.angle_beta   90.00
_cell.angle_gamma   90.00
#
_symmetry.space_group_name_H-M   'P 1'
#
loop_
_entity.id
_entity.type
_entity.pdbx_description
1 polymer ?
#
loop_
_entity_poly.entity_id
_entity_poly.type
_entity_poly.pdbx_seq_one_letter_code
_entity_poly.pdbx_strand_id
1 'polypeptide(L)'
;MNIITSALEMPLMALAMLAFASNRLEGLAVAKMLNLVLLPPIVLYFFAAKWRLFGLLVPTYWVSEAVLALAEENVKFWGYWLGGTAYHLLCIWLLFSRFNRLLH
;
A
#
# COMPACT_ATOMS: atom_id res chain seq x y z
N MET A 1 -1.37 -3.23 16.86
CA MET A 1 -2.47 -3.32 15.87
C MET A 1 -2.02 -2.84 14.49
N ASN A 2 -1.59 -1.58 14.33
CA ASN A 2 -1.13 -1.06 13.02
C ASN A 2 0.11 -1.77 12.45
N ILE A 3 0.91 -2.42 13.32
CA ILE A 3 2.05 -3.29 12.94
C ILE A 3 1.62 -4.36 11.92
N ILE A 4 0.40 -4.89 12.02
CA ILE A 4 -0.10 -5.91 11.10
C ILE A 4 -0.20 -5.34 9.68
N THR A 5 -0.89 -4.20 9.52
CA THR A 5 -1.06 -3.57 8.21
C THR A 5 0.28 -3.14 7.64
N SER A 6 1.17 -2.55 8.44
CA SER A 6 2.51 -2.17 7.97
C SER A 6 3.38 -3.37 7.60
N ALA A 7 3.23 -4.52 8.28
CA ALA A 7 3.99 -5.73 7.94
C ALA A 7 3.59 -6.30 6.58
N LEU A 8 2.35 -6.06 6.11
CA LEU A 8 1.88 -6.49 4.80
C LEU A 8 2.48 -5.69 3.64
N GLU A 9 3.09 -4.53 3.89
CA GLU A 9 3.79 -3.76 2.85
C GLU A 9 4.96 -4.55 2.26
N MET A 10 5.71 -5.29 3.08
CA MET A 10 6.84 -6.09 2.61
C MET A 10 6.45 -7.14 1.55
N PRO A 11 5.53 -8.10 1.82
CA PRO A 11 5.13 -9.08 0.83
C PRO A 11 4.42 -8.42 -0.36
N LEU A 12 3.71 -7.31 -0.16
CA LEU A 12 3.07 -6.56 -1.24
C LEU A 12 4.11 -5.99 -2.23
N MET A 13 5.14 -5.30 -1.73
CA MET A 13 6.21 -4.75 -2.56
C MET A 13 7.02 -5.85 -3.26
N ALA A 14 7.32 -6.93 -2.54
CA ALA A 14 8.04 -8.07 -3.11
C ALA A 14 7.25 -8.75 -4.25
N LEU A 15 5.95 -8.99 -4.05
CA LEU A 15 5.09 -9.56 -5.08
C LEU A 15 4.90 -8.61 -6.26
N ALA A 16 4.83 -7.30 -6.04
CA ALA A 16 4.78 -6.33 -7.13
C ALA A 16 6.04 -6.42 -8.00
N MET A 17 7.24 -6.50 -7.39
CA MET A 17 8.47 -6.71 -8.15
C MET A 17 8.43 -8.01 -8.95
N LEU A 18 8.05 -9.12 -8.33
CA LEU A 18 8.01 -10.44 -8.98
C LEU A 18 6.95 -10.55 -10.08
N ALA A 19 5.80 -9.88 -9.91
CA ALA A 19 4.68 -10.00 -10.85
C ALA A 19 4.82 -9.08 -12.08
N PHE A 20 5.68 -8.07 -12.03
CA PHE A 20 5.85 -7.09 -13.12
C PHE A 20 7.22 -7.09 -13.79
N ALA A 21 8.27 -7.63 -13.16
CA ALA A 21 9.60 -7.67 -13.76
C ALA A 21 9.91 -9.04 -14.40
N SER A 22 10.26 -9.03 -15.69
CA SER A 22 10.74 -10.22 -16.41
C SER A 22 12.26 -10.39 -16.35
N ASN A 23 12.99 -9.34 -15.97
CA ASN A 23 14.45 -9.31 -15.93
C ASN A 23 14.96 -8.31 -14.88
N ARG A 24 16.28 -8.28 -14.67
CA ARG A 24 16.92 -7.44 -13.64
C ARG A 24 16.77 -5.95 -13.89
N LEU A 25 16.74 -5.52 -15.16
CA LEU A 25 16.56 -4.11 -15.53
C LEU A 25 15.13 -3.65 -15.20
N GLU A 26 14.13 -4.45 -15.58
CA GLU A 26 12.73 -4.20 -15.22
C GLU A 26 12.50 -4.24 -13.72
N GLY A 27 13.17 -5.14 -12.99
CA GLY A 27 13.12 -5.19 -11.53
C GLY A 27 13.58 -3.88 -10.89
N LEU A 28 14.64 -3.28 -11.43
CA LEU A 28 15.10 -1.96 -10.98
C LEU A 28 14.10 -0.84 -11.32
N ALA A 29 13.47 -0.90 -12.49
CA ALA A 29 12.44 0.06 -12.89
C ALA A 29 11.21 -0.03 -11.98
N VAL A 30 10.71 -1.24 -11.70
CA VAL A 30 9.59 -1.47 -10.78
C VAL A 30 9.95 -1.00 -9.37
N ALA A 31 11.13 -1.33 -8.84
CA ALA A 31 11.57 -0.86 -7.54
C ALA A 31 11.58 0.68 -7.44
N LYS A 32 12.01 1.38 -8.50
CA LYS A 32 11.95 2.86 -8.55
C LYS A 32 10.51 3.37 -8.54
N MET A 33 9.59 2.73 -9.26
CA MET A 33 8.17 3.09 -9.23
C MET A 33 7.54 2.85 -7.86
N LEU A 34 7.91 1.76 -7.17
CA LEU A 34 7.41 1.47 -5.83
C LEU A 34 7.80 2.54 -4.80
N ASN A 35 8.92 3.24 -4.99
CA ASN A 35 9.24 4.40 -4.13
C ASN A 35 8.21 5.52 -4.24
N LEU A 36 7.51 5.66 -5.38
CA LEU A 36 6.44 6.65 -5.53
C LEU A 36 5.22 6.32 -4.66
N VAL A 37 5.04 5.04 -4.28
CA VAL A 37 3.99 4.61 -3.35
C VAL A 37 4.21 5.23 -1.98
N LEU A 38 5.40 5.69 -1.62
CA LEU A 38 5.67 6.36 -0.33
C LEU A 38 5.22 7.84 -0.31
N LEU A 39 4.96 8.45 -1.46
CA LEU A 39 4.64 9.88 -1.57
C LEU A 39 3.23 10.28 -1.10
N PRO A 40 2.16 9.50 -1.32
CA PRO A 40 0.79 9.92 -1.06
C PRO A 40 0.51 10.39 0.38
N PRO A 41 1.03 9.76 1.45
CA PRO A 41 0.94 10.30 2.81
C PRO A 41 1.43 11.76 2.92
N ILE A 42 2.56 12.07 2.28
CA ILE A 42 3.19 13.40 2.32
C ILE A 42 2.41 14.37 1.45
N VAL A 43 2.14 13.99 0.21
CA VAL A 43 1.48 14.87 -0.77
C VAL A 43 0.09 15.22 -0.30
N LEU A 44 -0.74 14.22 0.03
CA LEU A 44 -2.15 14.43 0.34
C LEU A 44 -2.38 15.09 1.70
N TYR A 45 -1.40 15.09 2.60
CA TYR A 45 -1.46 15.85 3.84
C TYR A 45 -1.74 17.34 3.60
N PHE A 46 -1.20 17.90 2.53
CA PHE A 46 -1.37 19.32 2.17
C PHE A 46 -2.67 19.62 1.40
N PHE A 47 -3.49 18.61 1.09
CA PHE A 47 -4.69 18.76 0.29
C PHE A 47 -5.96 18.74 1.13
N ALA A 48 -7.01 19.40 0.62
CA ALA A 48 -8.34 19.36 1.23
C ALA A 48 -8.92 17.92 1.28
N ALA A 49 -9.81 17.67 2.24
CA ALA A 49 -10.35 16.34 2.55
C ALA A 49 -10.90 15.56 1.34
N LYS A 50 -11.51 16.24 0.36
CA LYS A 50 -12.03 15.61 -0.88
C LYS A 50 -10.93 14.95 -1.72
N TRP A 51 -9.75 15.54 -1.76
CA TRP A 51 -8.61 15.03 -2.52
C TRP A 51 -7.85 13.92 -1.77
N ARG A 52 -7.92 13.93 -0.44
CA ARG A 52 -7.35 12.88 0.40
C ARG A 52 -7.94 11.50 0.12
N LEU A 53 -9.16 11.43 -0.43
CA LEU A 53 -9.80 10.18 -0.87
C LEU A 53 -8.99 9.43 -1.95
N PHE A 54 -8.23 10.13 -2.79
CA PHE A 54 -7.35 9.48 -3.77
C PHE A 54 -6.24 8.64 -3.10
N GLY A 55 -5.88 8.98 -1.86
CA GLY A 55 -4.92 8.23 -1.07
C GLY A 55 -5.35 6.80 -0.80
N LEU A 56 -6.66 6.52 -0.78
CA LEU A 56 -7.18 5.16 -0.53
C LEU A 56 -6.75 4.13 -1.59
N LEU A 57 -6.28 4.59 -2.77
CA LEU A 57 -5.72 3.73 -3.81
C LEU A 57 -4.27 3.30 -3.53
N VAL A 58 -3.66 3.81 -2.46
CA VAL A 58 -2.24 3.66 -2.18
C VAL A 58 -2.07 2.98 -0.83
N PRO A 59 -1.39 1.81 -0.76
CA PRO A 59 -1.25 1.03 0.47
C PRO A 59 -0.72 1.84 1.67
N THR A 60 0.34 2.62 1.44
CA THR A 60 1.03 3.41 2.46
C THR A 60 0.16 4.51 3.07
N TYR A 61 -0.84 5.00 2.32
CA TYR A 61 -1.78 6.00 2.82
C TYR A 61 -2.61 5.45 3.97
N TRP A 62 -3.11 4.22 3.84
CA TRP A 62 -3.87 3.54 4.90
C TRP A 62 -3.06 3.41 6.20
N VAL A 63 -1.78 3.04 6.07
CA VAL A 63 -0.88 2.91 7.24
C VAL A 63 -0.68 4.26 7.91
N SER A 64 -0.40 5.31 7.13
CA SER A 64 -0.15 6.66 7.65
C SER A 64 -1.39 7.26 8.33
N GLU A 65 -2.56 7.15 7.71
CA GLU A 65 -3.81 7.67 8.27
C GLU A 65 -4.23 6.90 9.52
N ALA A 66 -3.96 5.60 9.59
CA ALA A 66 -4.17 4.83 10.80
C ALA A 66 -3.24 5.29 11.94
N VAL A 67 -1.97 5.63 11.66
CA VAL A 67 -1.07 6.20 12.67
C VAL A 67 -1.58 7.56 13.16
N LEU A 68 -1.95 8.46 12.25
CA LEU A 68 -2.45 9.79 12.59
C LEU A 68 -3.76 9.72 13.39
N ALA A 69 -4.72 8.91 12.94
CA ALA A 69 -5.97 8.72 13.66
C ALA A 69 -5.77 8.09 15.04
N LEU A 70 -4.80 7.18 15.20
CA LEU A 70 -4.45 6.62 16.49
C LEU A 70 -3.85 7.68 17.43
N ALA A 71 -2.96 8.54 16.92
CA ALA A 71 -2.34 9.61 17.69
C ALA A 71 -3.35 10.68 18.15
N GLU A 72 -4.41 10.90 17.37
CA GLU A 72 -5.51 11.81 17.70
C GLU A 72 -6.65 11.15 18.52
N GLU A 73 -6.48 9.89 18.95
CA GLU A 73 -7.53 9.10 19.62
C GLU A 73 -8.85 9.05 18.82
N ASN A 74 -8.74 9.11 17.49
CA ASN A 74 -9.87 9.25 16.59
C ASN A 74 -10.45 7.88 16.22
N VAL A 75 -11.78 7.71 16.35
CA VAL A 75 -12.50 6.46 16.02
C VAL A 75 -12.29 6.02 14.56
N LYS A 76 -11.95 6.95 13.65
CA LYS A 76 -11.57 6.65 12.26
C LYS A 76 -10.40 5.69 12.15
N PHE A 77 -9.58 5.55 13.20
CA PHE A 77 -8.53 4.54 13.29
C PHE A 77 -9.00 3.16 12.87
N TRP A 78 -10.17 2.71 13.35
CA TRP A 78 -10.70 1.38 13.04
C TRP A 78 -11.02 1.22 11.55
N GLY A 79 -11.54 2.26 10.92
CA GLY A 79 -11.82 2.27 9.49
C GLY A 79 -10.54 2.18 8.65
N TYR A 80 -9.52 2.98 9.00
CA TYR A 80 -8.23 2.92 8.31
C TYR A 80 -7.48 1.62 8.56
N TRP A 81 -7.53 1.08 9.77
CA TRP A 81 -6.86 -0.18 10.09
C TRP A 81 -7.52 -1.37 9.39
N LEU A 82 -8.85 -1.56 9.55
CA LEU A 82 -9.58 -2.66 8.92
C LEU A 82 -9.58 -2.55 7.40
N GLY A 83 -9.89 -1.36 6.88
CA GLY A 83 -9.88 -1.09 5.44
C GLY A 83 -8.49 -1.26 4.84
N GLY A 84 -7.45 -0.77 5.53
CA GLY A 84 -6.07 -0.93 5.13
C GLY A 84 -5.64 -2.39 5.09
N THR A 85 -5.94 -3.18 6.14
CA THR A 85 -5.64 -4.61 6.14
C THR A 85 -6.34 -5.33 4.99
N ALA A 86 -7.65 -5.09 4.80
CA ALA A 86 -8.41 -5.69 3.70
C ALA A 86 -7.85 -5.30 2.31
N TYR A 87 -7.48 -4.03 2.14
CA TYR A 87 -6.88 -3.51 0.91
C TYR A 87 -5.54 -4.19 0.60
N HIS A 88 -4.65 -4.31 1.59
CA HIS A 88 -3.36 -5.00 1.42
C HIS A 88 -3.56 -6.47 1.06
N LEU A 89 -4.45 -7.18 1.75
CA LEU A 89 -4.76 -8.58 1.45
C LEU A 89 -5.32 -8.76 0.03
N LEU A 90 -6.21 -7.88 -0.41
CA LEU A 90 -6.74 -7.87 -1.76
C LEU A 90 -5.62 -7.65 -2.80
N CYS A 91 -4.76 -6.65 -2.60
CA CYS A 91 -3.65 -6.38 -3.50
C CYS A 91 -2.65 -7.54 -3.55
N ILE A 92 -2.30 -8.13 -2.40
CA ILE A 92 -1.45 -9.32 -2.31
C ILE A 92 -2.08 -10.48 -3.07
N TRP A 93 -3.37 -10.74 -2.87
CA TRP A 93 -4.08 -11.80 -3.58
C TRP A 93 -4.07 -11.58 -5.10
N LEU A 94 -4.30 -10.35 -5.57
CA LEU A 94 -4.26 -10.01 -6.99
C LEU A 94 -2.85 -10.20 -7.60
N LEU A 95 -1.81 -9.73 -6.92
CA LEU A 95 -0.42 -9.84 -7.37
C LEU A 95 0.06 -11.28 -7.33
N PHE A 96 -0.29 -12.03 -6.29
CA PHE A 96 -0.01 -13.46 -6.20
C PHE A 96 -0.70 -14.23 -7.33
N SER A 97 -1.98 -13.95 -7.59
CA SER A 97 -2.72 -14.57 -8.70
C SER A 97 -2.10 -14.25 -10.06
N ARG A 98 -1.57 -13.02 -10.23
CA ARG A 98 -0.81 -12.64 -11.42
C ARG A 98 0.51 -13.41 -11.52
N PHE A 99 1.29 -13.45 -10.45
CA PHE A 99 2.56 -14.15 -10.40
C PHE A 99 2.40 -15.65 -10.69
N ASN A 100 1.38 -16.30 -10.13
CA ASN A 100 1.12 -17.71 -10.38
C ASN A 100 0.78 -17.99 -11.86
N ARG A 101 0.11 -17.06 -12.55
CA ARG A 101 -0.15 -17.15 -14.00
C ARG A 101 1.10 -16.95 -14.87
N LEU A 102 2.20 -16.43 -14.33
CA LEU A 102 3.47 -16.29 -15.05
C LEU A 102 4.36 -17.54 -14.90
N LEU A 103 4.10 -18.37 -13.88
CA LEU A 103 4.85 -19.60 -13.62
C LEU A 103 4.30 -20.83 -14.35
N HIS A 104 3.05 -20.77 -14.82
CA HIS A 104 2.37 -21.81 -15.59
C HIS A 104 2.21 -21.38 -17.04
#